data_AF-A0A2S9RM73-F1
#
_entry.id   AF-A0A2S9RM73-F1
#
_cell.length_a   1.000
_cell.length_b   1.000
_cell.length_c   1.000
_cell.angle_alpha   90.00
_cell.angle_beta   90.00
_cell.angle_gamma   90.00
#
_symmetry.space_group_name_H-M   'P 1'
#
loop_
_entity.id
_entity.type
_entity.pdbx_description
1 polymer ?
#
loop_
_entity_poly.entity_id
_entity_poly.type
_entity_poly.pdbx_seq_one_letter_code
_entity_poly.pdbx_strand_id
1 'polypeptide(L)' 'MQDEMKRYAISYNFKGSKWAAEIYAHSFEEAKEKVKAMSQATVDGVIHHSIYIPVKEKSWLARLIVSIVKKFT' A
#
# COMPACT_ATOMS: atom_id res chain seq x y z
N MET A 1 22.64 3.66 0.76
CA MET A 1 21.91 2.39 0.55
C MET A 1 20.44 2.74 0.67
N GLN A 2 19.66 2.70 -0.42
CA GLN A 2 18.21 2.95 -0.32
C GLN A 2 17.64 1.77 0.48
N ASP A 3 17.06 2.06 1.65
CA ASP A 3 16.48 1.04 2.52
C ASP A 3 15.22 0.50 1.83
N GLU A 4 15.37 -0.60 1.10
CA GLU A 4 14.29 -1.16 0.29
C GLU A 4 13.16 -1.67 1.20
N MET A 5 11.95 -1.13 1.03
CA MET A 5 10.79 -1.59 1.79
C MET A 5 10.51 -3.06 1.48
N LYS A 6 10.46 -3.89 2.51
CA LYS A 6 10.09 -5.31 2.42
C LYS A 6 8.61 -5.48 2.69
N ARG A 7 8.03 -6.48 2.04
CA ARG A 7 6.63 -6.87 2.21
C ARG A 7 6.55 -7.95 3.30
N TYR A 8 5.83 -7.65 4.38
CA TYR A 8 5.62 -8.56 5.51
C TYR A 8 4.17 -9.05 5.51
N ALA A 9 3.98 -10.35 5.70
CA ALA A 9 2.66 -10.95 5.90
C ALA A 9 2.24 -10.79 7.36
N ILE A 10 1.00 -10.38 7.57
CA ILE A 10 0.39 -10.28 8.90
C ILE A 10 -0.87 -11.13 8.94
N SER A 11 -1.18 -11.70 10.10
CA SER A 11 -2.40 -12.47 10.31
C SER A 11 -3.16 -11.97 11.52
N TYR A 12 -4.48 -11.91 11.42
CA TYR A 12 -5.37 -11.42 12.48
C TYR A 12 -6.67 -12.22 12.50
N ASN A 13 -7.38 -12.20 13.63
CA ASN A 13 -8.67 -12.85 13.76
C ASN A 13 -9.80 -11.83 13.60
N PHE A 14 -10.79 -12.16 12.77
CA PHE A 14 -12.00 -11.38 12.60
C PHE A 14 -13.21 -12.31 12.54
N LYS A 15 -14.17 -12.12 13.46
CA LYS A 15 -15.39 -12.93 13.59
C LYS A 15 -15.13 -14.45 13.63
N GLY A 16 -14.15 -14.87 14.44
CA GLY A 16 -13.80 -16.27 14.62
C GLY A 16 -13.02 -16.91 13.45
N SER A 17 -12.74 -16.16 12.39
CA SER A 17 -11.92 -16.61 11.25
C SER A 17 -10.56 -15.93 11.25
N LYS A 18 -9.54 -16.63 10.77
CA LYS A 18 -8.18 -16.07 10.59
C LYS A 18 -8.06 -15.47 9.20
N TRP A 19 -7.68 -14.20 9.15
CA TRP A 19 -7.42 -13.43 7.94
C TRP A 19 -5.94 -13.10 7.82
N ALA A 20 -5.50 -12.75 6.62
CA ALA A 20 -4.16 -12.28 6.35
C ALA A 20 -4.21 -10.96 5.57
N ALA A 21 -3.22 -10.12 5.79
CA ALA A 21 -2.96 -8.91 5.00
C ALA A 21 -1.44 -8.75 4.81
N GLU A 22 -1.06 -7.81 3.96
CA GLU A 22 0.34 -7.46 3.74
C GLU A 22 0.60 -6.01 4.15
N ILE A 23 1.81 -5.76 4.67
CA ILE A 23 2.29 -4.42 5.00
C ILE A 23 3.71 -4.23 4.47
N TYR A 24 4.04 -2.99 4.12
CA TYR A 24 5.39 -2.62 3.71
C TYR A 24 6.12 -1.91 4.85
N ALA A 25 7.35 -2.34 5.14
CA ALA A 25 8.21 -1.75 6.17
C ALA A 25 9.69 -1.93 5.82
N HIS A 26 10.56 -1.07 6.33
CA HIS A 26 12.01 -1.17 6.15
C HIS A 26 12.64 -2.21 7.10
N SER A 27 11.99 -2.49 8.23
CA SER A 27 12.45 -3.51 9.18
C SER A 27 11.29 -4.32 9.75
N PHE A 28 11.62 -5.46 10.35
CA PHE A 28 10.63 -6.28 11.05
C PHE A 28 10.07 -5.58 12.29
N GLU A 29 10.86 -4.72 12.93
CA GLU A 29 10.39 -3.98 14.11
C GLU A 29 9.40 -2.88 13.71
N GLU A 30 9.70 -2.13 12.65
CA GLU A 30 8.76 -1.17 12.07
C GLU A 30 7.47 -1.87 11.58
N ALA A 31 7.58 -3.08 11.03
CA ALA A 31 6.41 -3.86 10.66
C ALA A 31 5.51 -4.15 11.88
N LYS A 32 6.09 -4.53 13.03
CA LYS A 32 5.32 -4.73 14.27
C LYS A 32 4.70 -3.43 14.78
N GLU A 33 5.42 -2.32 14.73
CA GLU A 33 4.90 -1.01 15.15
C GLU A 33 3.71 -0.59 14.29
N LYS A 34 3.80 -0.77 12.97
CA LYS A 34 2.69 -0.55 12.04
C LYS A 34 1.47 -1.43 12.36
N VAL A 35 1.68 -2.72 12.65
CA VAL A 35 0.58 -3.61 13.08
C VAL A 35 -0.08 -3.13 14.37
N LYS A 36 0.70 -2.66 15.36
CA LYS A 36 0.12 -2.10 16.59
C LYS A 36 -0.73 -0.86 16.29
N ALA A 37 -0.23 0.03 15.42
CA ALA A 37 -0.94 1.23 15.01
C ALA A 37 -2.22 0.96 14.19
N MET A 38 -2.31 -0.17 13.47
CA MET A 38 -3.51 -0.54 12.70
C MET A 38 -4.79 -0.62 13.54
N SER A 39 -4.68 -0.89 14.84
CA SER A 39 -5.84 -0.87 15.76
C SER A 39 -6.53 0.50 15.85
N GLN A 40 -5.80 1.57 15.51
CA GLN A 40 -6.28 2.95 15.51
C GLN A 40 -6.60 3.46 14.09
N ALA A 41 -6.49 2.61 13.07
CA ALA A 41 -6.70 3.02 11.68
C ALA A 41 -8.16 3.39 11.40
N THR A 42 -8.35 4.37 10.52
CA THR A 42 -9.65 4.76 9.96
C THR A 42 -9.88 4.09 8.61
N VAL A 43 -11.16 3.94 8.22
CA VAL A 43 -11.52 3.51 6.87
C VAL A 43 -11.75 4.76 6.02
N ASP A 44 -10.78 5.07 5.16
CA ASP A 44 -10.79 6.33 4.38
C ASP A 44 -11.71 6.28 3.14
N GLY A 45 -12.20 5.09 2.77
CA GLY A 45 -13.12 4.91 1.65
C GLY A 45 -12.91 3.59 0.91
N VAL A 46 -13.61 3.43 -0.22
CA VAL A 46 -13.52 2.26 -1.09
C VAL A 46 -12.53 2.54 -2.23
N ILE A 47 -11.55 1.65 -2.39
CA ILE A 47 -10.66 1.68 -3.56
C ILE A 47 -11.43 1.13 -4.76
N HIS A 48 -11.79 2.00 -5.71
CA HIS A 48 -12.50 1.60 -6.94
C HIS A 48 -11.57 1.17 -8.08
N HIS A 49 -10.34 1.69 -8.12
CA HIS A 49 -9.35 1.35 -9.14
C HIS A 49 -7.94 1.41 -8.53
N SER A 50 -7.11 0.44 -8.88
CA SER A 50 -5.67 0.45 -8.62
C SER A 50 -4.96 0.36 -9.96
N ILE A 51 -4.23 1.42 -10.32
CA ILE A 51 -3.49 1.47 -11.58
C ILE A 51 -2.04 1.19 -11.27
N TYR A 52 -1.58 -0.02 -11.63
CA TYR A 52 -0.15 -0.33 -11.60
C TYR A 52 0.54 0.39 -12.77
N ILE A 53 1.46 1.30 -12.45
CA ILE A 53 2.26 2.00 -13.45
C ILE A 53 3.64 1.32 -13.51
N PRO A 54 3.89 0.41 -14.47
CA PRO A 54 5.22 -0.15 -14.71
C PRO A 54 6.09 0.96 -15.29
N VAL A 55 6.88 1.60 -14.44
CA VAL A 55 7.69 2.73 -14.86
C VAL A 55 8.89 2.23 -15.68
N LYS A 56 8.85 2.41 -17.01
CA LYS A 56 10.00 3.02 -17.69
C LYS A 56 9.78 4.52 -17.54
N GLU A 57 10.67 5.23 -16.84
CA GLU A 57 10.54 6.64 -16.42
C GLU A 57 10.17 7.64 -17.53
N LYS A 58 10.23 7.22 -18.80
CA LYS A 58 9.99 8.06 -19.98
C LYS A 58 8.82 7.65 -20.86
N SER A 59 7.99 6.65 -20.51
CA SER A 59 6.84 6.27 -21.37
C SER A 59 5.80 7.39 -21.47
N TRP A 60 5.41 7.74 -22.70
CA TRP A 60 4.42 8.79 -22.99
C TRP A 60 3.05 8.51 -22.36
N LEU A 61 2.68 7.23 -22.24
CA LEU A 61 1.41 6.80 -21.67
C LEU A 61 1.34 7.06 -20.16
N ALA A 62 2.46 6.86 -19.43
CA ALA A 62 2.52 7.14 -18.00
C ALA A 62 2.35 8.65 -17.71
N ARG A 63 2.93 9.52 -18.55
CA ARG A 63 2.76 10.98 -18.44
C ARG A 63 1.31 11.40 -18.71
N LEU A 64 0.66 10.76 -19.69
CA LEU A 64 -0.74 11.04 -20.02
C LEU A 64 -1.67 10.67 -18.86
N ILE A 65 -1.51 9.47 -18.29
CA ILE A 65 -2.31 9.00 -17.16
C ILE A 65 -2.15 9.94 -15.95
N VAL A 66 -0.91 10.31 -15.60
CA VAL A 66 -0.65 11.26 -14.50
C VAL A 66 -1.29 12.63 -14.77
N SER A 67 -1.21 13.13 -16.00
CA SER A 67 -1.83 14.40 -16.38
C SER A 67 -3.35 14.38 -16.27
N ILE A 68 -3.98 13.25 -16.59
CA ILE A 68 -5.43 13.08 -16.48
C ILE A 68 -5.83 13.04 -15.00
N VAL A 69 -5.15 12.23 -14.18
CA VAL A 69 -5.46 12.12 -12.73
C VAL A 69 -5.32 13.48 -12.02
N LYS A 70 -4.27 14.25 -12.32
CA LYS A 70 -4.10 15.63 -11.78
C LYS A 70 -5.20 16.61 -12.18
N LYS A 71 -5.94 16.36 -13.26
CA LYS A 71 -7.03 17.24 -13.72
C LYS A 71 -8.35 16.98 -12.96
N PHE A 72 -8.49 15.81 -12.36
CA PHE A 72 -9.69 15.37 -11.64
C PHE A 72 -9.49 15.29 -10.11
N THR A 73 -8.31 15.68 -9.62
CA THR A 73 -8.05 16.00 -8.20
C THR A 73 -8.01 17.52 -8.07
#